data_AF-A0A3M7S7I8-F1
#
_entry.id   AF-A0A3M7S7I8-F1
#
_cell.length_a   1.000
_cell.length_b   1.000
_cell.length_c   1.000
_cell.angle_alpha   90.00
_cell.angle_beta   90.00
_cell.angle_gamma   90.00
#
_symmetry.space_group_name_H-M   'P 1'
#
loop_
_entity.id
_entity.type
_entity.pdbx_description
1 polymer ?
#
loop_
_entity_poly.entity_id
_entity_poly.type
_entity_poly.pdbx_seq_one_letter_code
_entity_poly.pdbx_strand_id
1 'polypeptide(L)'
;MKKKKKIYHIELNLVLRDDLSYLIHHRLEARDRKNVHLIAPASIREVNGNSVLVHFDGWSDNFNYWADINDLDFRPVGWAEYRKEQTAHRTTEDDYKNIKFDPPKDYYKNNAKMFTWEDYLKENDLKAVPFDTFTQY
;
A
#
# COMPACT_ATOMS: atom_id res chain seq x y z
N MET A 1 -14.41 -52.52 17.86
CA MET A 1 -14.00 -51.15 18.24
C MET A 1 -13.74 -50.33 16.96
N LYS A 2 -14.62 -49.38 16.62
CA LYS A 2 -14.47 -48.52 15.43
C LYS A 2 -13.69 -47.26 15.81
N LYS A 3 -12.53 -47.02 15.18
CA LYS A 3 -11.73 -45.79 15.33
C LYS A 3 -12.50 -44.61 14.74
N LYS A 4 -12.88 -43.63 15.57
CA LYS A 4 -13.33 -42.31 15.07
C LYS A 4 -12.08 -41.52 14.64
N LYS A 5 -11.91 -41.29 13.34
CA LYS A 5 -10.95 -40.32 12.82
C LYS A 5 -11.38 -38.93 13.31
N LYS A 6 -10.57 -38.31 14.14
CA LYS A 6 -10.70 -36.89 14.49
C LYS A 6 -10.29 -36.11 13.23
N ILE A 7 -11.28 -35.60 12.51
CA ILE A 7 -11.06 -34.64 11.43
C ILE A 7 -10.62 -33.36 12.13
N TYR A 8 -9.31 -33.14 12.20
CA TYR A 8 -8.78 -31.85 12.63
C TYR A 8 -9.22 -30.84 11.59
N HIS A 9 -10.08 -29.93 12.03
CA HIS A 9 -10.68 -28.86 11.24
C HIS A 9 -9.59 -28.09 10.50
N ILE A 10 -9.63 -28.18 9.17
CA ILE A 10 -8.84 -27.34 8.26
C ILE A 10 -9.46 -25.92 8.18
N GLU A 11 -10.58 -25.67 8.87
CA GLU A 11 -11.33 -24.41 8.81
C GLU A 11 -10.84 -23.31 9.77
N LEU A 12 -9.89 -23.59 10.66
CA LEU A 12 -9.46 -22.62 11.68
C LEU A 12 -8.30 -21.70 11.24
N ASN A 13 -7.74 -21.87 10.05
CA ASN A 13 -6.71 -20.95 9.51
C ASN A 13 -7.28 -19.69 8.82
N LEU A 14 -8.60 -19.49 8.87
CA LEU A 14 -9.19 -18.15 8.80
C LEU A 14 -9.05 -17.42 10.15
N VAL A 15 -8.04 -17.78 10.98
CA VAL A 15 -7.61 -17.05 12.16
C VAL A 15 -7.64 -15.58 11.79
N LEU A 16 -8.52 -14.86 12.47
CA LEU A 16 -8.61 -13.41 12.51
C LEU A 16 -7.21 -12.84 12.29
N ARG A 17 -6.93 -12.28 11.11
CA ARG A 17 -5.79 -11.38 10.98
C ARG A 17 -5.94 -10.36 12.11
N ASP A 18 -4.86 -10.09 12.83
CA ASP A 18 -4.86 -9.08 13.89
C ASP A 18 -5.63 -7.86 13.40
N ASP A 19 -6.53 -7.33 14.24
CA ASP A 19 -7.38 -6.19 13.91
C ASP A 19 -6.54 -5.10 13.23
N LEU A 20 -6.76 -4.90 11.93
CA LEU A 20 -5.95 -3.97 11.12
C LEU A 20 -6.19 -2.50 11.50
N SER A 21 -7.07 -2.21 12.46
CA SER A 21 -7.36 -0.85 12.93
C SER A 21 -6.12 -0.11 13.45
N TYR A 22 -5.07 -0.81 13.91
CA TYR A 22 -3.80 -0.17 14.27
C TYR A 22 -3.09 0.49 13.08
N LEU A 23 -3.43 0.10 11.84
CA LEU A 23 -2.89 0.67 10.61
C LEU A 23 -3.56 1.97 10.19
N ILE A 24 -4.62 2.41 10.88
CA ILE A 24 -5.23 3.72 10.60
C ILE A 24 -4.15 4.80 10.73
N HIS A 25 -4.14 5.73 9.78
CA HIS A 25 -3.12 6.76 9.56
C HIS A 25 -1.73 6.25 9.14
N HIS A 26 -1.53 4.95 8.92
CA HIS A 26 -0.27 4.48 8.35
C HIS A 26 -0.25 4.69 6.83
N ARG A 27 0.96 4.86 6.29
CA ARG A 27 1.22 5.22 4.89
C ARG A 27 1.63 4.02 4.06
N LEU A 28 1.12 3.97 2.84
CA LEU A 28 1.48 3.01 1.80
C LEU A 28 1.56 3.73 0.46
N GLU A 29 2.02 3.00 -0.55
CA GLU A 29 1.95 3.42 -1.95
C GLU A 29 0.72 2.80 -2.60
N ALA A 30 -0.17 3.60 -3.18
CA ALA A 30 -1.40 3.15 -3.81
C ALA A 30 -1.44 3.54 -5.30
N ARG A 31 -1.91 2.63 -6.15
CA ARG A 31 -2.19 2.93 -7.56
C ARG A 31 -3.45 3.79 -7.70
N ASP A 32 -3.41 4.81 -8.54
CA ASP A 32 -4.63 5.51 -8.96
C ASP A 32 -5.45 4.61 -9.90
N ARG A 33 -6.65 4.23 -9.48
CA ARG A 33 -7.57 3.41 -10.29
C ARG A 33 -8.10 4.13 -11.53
N LYS A 34 -8.02 5.47 -11.59
CA LYS A 34 -8.36 6.26 -12.78
C LYS A 34 -7.17 6.43 -13.72
N ASN A 35 -5.95 6.27 -13.21
CA ASN A 35 -4.72 6.33 -13.99
C ASN A 35 -3.76 5.22 -13.56
N VAL A 36 -3.88 4.06 -14.21
CA VAL A 36 -3.15 2.84 -13.84
C VAL A 36 -1.62 2.97 -13.89
N HIS A 37 -1.08 4.02 -14.51
CA HIS A 37 0.34 4.28 -14.57
C HIS A 37 0.86 5.12 -13.39
N LEU A 38 -0.02 5.57 -12.49
CA LEU A 38 0.31 6.45 -11.38
C LEU A 38 0.21 5.69 -10.06
N ILE A 39 1.27 5.75 -9.26
CA ILE A 39 1.29 5.36 -7.85
C ILE A 39 1.58 6.60 -7.02
N ALA A 40 0.89 6.76 -5.91
CA ALA A 40 1.05 7.93 -5.03
C ALA A 40 1.04 7.53 -3.55
N PRO A 41 1.59 8.39 -2.67
CA PRO A 41 1.42 8.28 -1.23
C PRO A 41 -0.06 8.28 -0.85
N ALA A 42 -0.42 7.32 -0.01
CA ALA A 42 -1.75 7.23 0.51
C ALA A 42 -1.77 6.76 1.97
N SER A 43 -2.84 7.08 2.66
CA SER A 43 -3.07 6.76 4.06
C SER A 43 -4.30 5.89 4.26
N ILE A 44 -4.24 4.97 5.22
CA ILE A 44 -5.41 4.21 5.65
C ILE A 44 -6.28 5.12 6.52
N ARG A 45 -7.53 5.36 6.11
CA ARG A 45 -8.51 6.17 6.84
C ARG A 45 -9.40 5.34 7.73
N GLU A 46 -9.85 4.20 7.22
CA GLU A 46 -10.78 3.30 7.88
C GLU A 46 -10.43 1.85 7.57
N VAL A 47 -10.89 0.95 8.44
CA VAL A 47 -10.65 -0.49 8.35
C VAL A 47 -11.98 -1.21 8.54
N ASN A 48 -12.22 -2.23 7.71
CA ASN A 48 -13.36 -3.13 7.79
C ASN A 48 -12.89 -4.56 7.46
N GLY A 49 -12.56 -5.31 8.51
CA GLY A 49 -11.93 -6.63 8.36
C GLY A 49 -10.56 -6.50 7.67
N ASN A 50 -10.41 -7.17 6.52
CA ASN A 50 -9.20 -7.06 5.70
C ASN A 50 -9.24 -5.89 4.70
N SER A 51 -10.40 -5.23 4.56
CA SER A 51 -10.54 -4.12 3.65
C SER A 51 -10.17 -2.81 4.33
N VAL A 52 -9.44 -1.95 3.62
CA VAL A 52 -9.01 -0.64 4.09
C VAL A 52 -9.51 0.44 3.14
N LEU A 53 -9.93 1.57 3.71
CA LEU A 53 -10.23 2.79 2.95
C LEU A 53 -8.93 3.56 2.78
N VAL A 54 -8.48 3.70 1.54
CA VAL A 54 -7.26 4.44 1.22
C VAL A 54 -7.60 5.85 0.77
N HIS A 55 -6.82 6.82 1.25
CA HIS A 55 -6.89 8.23 0.90
C HIS A 55 -5.56 8.74 0.38
N PHE A 56 -5.57 9.40 -0.78
CA PHE A 56 -4.38 9.97 -1.38
C PHE A 56 -4.00 11.29 -0.71
N ASP A 57 -2.78 11.41 -0.21
CA ASP A 57 -2.39 12.52 0.64
C ASP A 57 -2.43 13.86 -0.14
N GLY A 58 -3.24 14.81 0.37
CA GLY A 58 -3.47 16.13 -0.21
C GLY A 58 -4.59 16.20 -1.27
N TRP A 59 -5.18 15.06 -1.65
CA TRP A 59 -6.30 14.99 -2.60
C TRP A 59 -7.66 14.97 -1.90
N SER A 60 -8.73 15.15 -2.68
CA SER A 60 -10.12 15.06 -2.21
C SER A 60 -10.55 13.60 -1.97
N ASP A 61 -11.49 13.38 -1.06
CA ASP A 61 -12.04 12.04 -0.79
C ASP A 61 -12.74 11.38 -1.99
N ASN A 62 -13.02 12.13 -3.06
CA ASN A 62 -13.53 11.59 -4.33
C ASN A 62 -12.56 10.63 -5.05
N PHE A 63 -11.32 10.54 -4.58
CA PHE A 63 -10.31 9.59 -5.06
C PHE A 63 -10.12 8.41 -4.10
N ASN A 64 -10.73 8.44 -2.92
CA ASN A 64 -10.63 7.36 -1.95
C ASN A 64 -11.31 6.10 -2.51
N TYR A 65 -10.80 4.94 -2.12
CA TYR A 65 -11.44 3.68 -2.44
C TYR A 65 -11.17 2.62 -1.37
N TRP A 66 -12.12 1.69 -1.25
CA TRP A 66 -11.96 0.47 -0.48
C TRP A 66 -11.27 -0.61 -1.33
N ALA A 67 -10.36 -1.34 -0.69
CA ALA A 67 -9.75 -2.55 -1.25
C ALA A 67 -9.24 -3.47 -0.13
N ASP A 68 -8.90 -4.73 -0.43
CA ASP A 68 -8.19 -5.60 0.53
C ASP A 68 -6.78 -5.03 0.79
N ILE A 69 -6.25 -5.17 2.00
CA ILE A 69 -4.89 -4.72 2.31
C ILE A 69 -3.81 -5.40 1.45
N ASN A 70 -4.10 -6.56 0.83
CA ASN A 70 -3.23 -7.28 -0.11
C ASN A 70 -3.66 -7.10 -1.57
N ASP A 71 -4.40 -6.04 -1.88
CA ASP A 71 -4.70 -5.69 -3.26
C ASP A 71 -3.38 -5.43 -4.02
N LEU A 72 -3.33 -5.89 -5.28
CA LEU A 72 -2.22 -5.65 -6.19
C LEU A 72 -2.06 -4.19 -6.60
N ASP A 73 -2.91 -3.28 -6.12
CA ASP A 73 -2.73 -1.84 -6.22
C ASP A 73 -2.03 -1.21 -5.00
N PHE A 74 -1.83 -1.96 -3.91
CA PHE A 74 -1.14 -1.48 -2.72
C PHE A 74 0.29 -1.99 -2.65
N ARG A 75 1.20 -1.11 -2.22
CA ARG A 75 2.63 -1.32 -2.17
C ARG A 75 3.20 -0.80 -0.86
N PRO A 76 4.25 -1.46 -0.31
CA PRO A 76 4.98 -0.87 0.80
C PRO A 76 5.65 0.43 0.36
N VAL A 77 5.87 1.31 1.34
CA VAL A 77 6.63 2.55 1.16
C VAL A 77 8.00 2.26 0.53
N GLY A 78 8.37 3.02 -0.51
CA GLY A 78 9.64 2.90 -1.23
C GLY A 78 9.63 1.92 -2.40
N TRP A 79 8.51 1.23 -2.65
CA TRP A 79 8.42 0.24 -3.71
C TRP A 79 8.62 0.85 -5.10
N ALA A 80 8.00 2.00 -5.40
CA ALA A 80 8.10 2.62 -6.72
C ALA A 80 9.54 3.05 -7.06
N GLU A 81 10.27 3.58 -6.07
CA GLU A 81 11.68 3.94 -6.20
C GLU A 81 12.54 2.69 -6.48
N TYR A 82 12.39 1.65 -5.65
CA TYR A 82 13.08 0.37 -5.84
C TYR A 82 12.83 -0.24 -7.23
N ARG A 83 11.58 -0.20 -7.72
CA ARG A 83 11.23 -0.74 -9.04
C ARG A 83 11.83 0.08 -10.18
N LYS A 84 11.90 1.39 -10.04
CA LYS A 84 12.54 2.28 -11.03
C LYS A 84 14.03 1.95 -11.16
N GLU A 85 14.73 1.73 -10.06
CA GLU A 85 16.15 1.33 -10.08
C GLU A 85 16.37 -0.01 -10.77
N GLN A 86 15.53 -1.01 -10.47
CA GLN A 86 15.61 -2.35 -11.06
C GLN A 86 15.31 -2.38 -12.57
N THR A 87 14.44 -1.48 -13.03
CA THR A 87 14.02 -1.41 -14.44
C THR A 87 14.85 -0.44 -15.27
N ALA A 88 15.71 0.38 -14.66
CA ALA A 88 16.53 1.39 -15.34
C ALA A 88 17.40 0.84 -16.48
N HIS A 89 17.81 -0.43 -16.40
CA HIS A 89 18.65 -1.10 -17.39
C HIS A 89 17.87 -2.05 -18.33
N ARG A 90 16.53 -2.12 -18.20
CA ARG A 90 15.69 -3.05 -18.98
C ARG A 90 15.14 -2.39 -20.24
N THR A 91 15.38 -3.01 -21.38
CA THR A 91 14.91 -2.55 -22.70
C THR A 91 13.49 -3.00 -23.04
N THR A 92 12.93 -4.00 -22.34
CA THR A 92 11.58 -4.53 -22.59
C THR A 92 10.47 -3.62 -22.08
N GLU A 93 9.30 -3.68 -22.73
CA GLU A 93 8.05 -3.06 -22.27
C GLU A 93 7.45 -3.90 -21.13
N ASP A 94 8.09 -3.89 -19.96
CA ASP A 94 7.46 -4.47 -18.77
C ASP A 94 6.38 -3.49 -18.26
N ASP A 95 5.20 -3.96 -17.85
CA ASP A 95 4.08 -3.12 -17.35
C ASP A 95 4.51 -2.12 -16.26
N TYR A 96 5.58 -2.46 -15.54
CA TYR A 96 6.16 -1.67 -14.46
C TYR A 96 7.07 -0.51 -14.93
N LYS A 97 7.57 -0.54 -16.18
CA LYS A 97 8.45 0.49 -16.74
C LYS A 97 7.77 1.85 -16.87
N ASN A 98 6.44 1.85 -17.02
CA ASN A 98 5.64 3.05 -17.19
C ASN A 98 5.01 3.55 -15.87
N ILE A 99 5.29 2.91 -14.73
CA ILE A 99 4.81 3.39 -13.44
C ILE A 99 5.54 4.68 -13.08
N LYS A 100 4.77 5.71 -12.75
CA LYS A 100 5.24 6.99 -12.25
C LYS A 100 4.81 7.14 -10.81
N PHE A 101 5.76 7.48 -9.96
CA PHE A 101 5.47 7.93 -8.61
C PHE A 101 5.06 9.40 -8.66
N ASP A 102 3.89 9.72 -8.12
CA ASP A 102 3.38 11.08 -7.96
C ASP A 102 3.37 11.45 -6.47
N PRO A 103 4.19 12.41 -6.02
CA PRO A 103 4.22 12.85 -4.63
C PRO A 103 2.87 13.40 -4.13
N PRO A 104 2.73 13.67 -2.82
CA PRO A 104 1.50 14.22 -2.26
C PRO A 104 1.09 15.51 -2.99
N LYS A 105 -0.21 15.76 -3.10
CA LYS A 105 -0.70 16.92 -3.86
C LYS A 105 -0.08 18.21 -3.33
N ASP A 106 0.36 19.05 -4.27
CA ASP A 106 1.00 20.35 -4.01
C ASP A 106 2.33 20.27 -3.23
N TYR A 107 2.94 19.08 -3.08
CA TYR A 107 4.23 18.91 -2.40
C TYR A 107 5.29 19.90 -2.93
N TYR A 108 5.52 19.93 -4.25
CA TYR A 108 6.51 20.83 -4.86
C TYR A 108 6.10 22.30 -4.94
N LYS A 109 4.84 22.65 -4.63
CA LYS A 109 4.46 24.07 -4.49
C LYS A 109 4.91 24.62 -3.14
N ASN A 110 4.97 23.76 -2.14
CA ASN A 110 5.27 24.13 -0.75
C ASN A 110 6.66 23.67 -0.30
N ASN A 111 7.33 22.84 -1.10
CA ASN A 111 8.64 22.27 -0.79
C ASN A 111 9.56 22.32 -2.02
N ALA A 112 10.74 22.92 -1.86
CA ALA A 112 11.77 22.98 -2.90
C ALA A 112 12.66 21.73 -2.95
N LYS A 113 12.64 20.88 -1.92
CA LYS A 113 13.38 19.62 -1.87
C LYS A 113 12.71 18.56 -2.72
N MET A 114 13.50 17.61 -3.21
CA MET A 114 12.99 16.39 -3.82
C MET A 114 12.22 15.59 -2.77
N PHE A 115 11.09 14.98 -3.16
CA PHE A 115 10.37 14.07 -2.27
C PHE A 115 11.22 12.84 -1.95
N THR A 116 11.36 12.53 -0.66
CA THR A 116 11.81 11.22 -0.18
C THR A 116 10.79 10.72 0.85
N TRP A 117 10.59 9.40 0.90
CA TRP A 117 9.74 8.82 1.93
C TRP A 117 10.30 9.02 3.34
N GLU A 118 11.63 9.00 3.49
CA GLU A 118 12.28 9.22 4.78
C GLU A 118 11.96 10.62 5.34
N ASP A 119 12.19 11.67 4.55
CA ASP A 119 11.89 13.04 4.97
C ASP A 119 10.38 13.20 5.20
N TYR A 120 9.56 12.69 4.28
CA TYR A 120 8.12 12.83 4.37
C TYR A 120 7.53 12.19 5.64
N LEU A 121 7.97 10.97 5.98
CA LEU A 121 7.50 10.30 7.19
C LEU A 121 8.01 11.00 8.45
N LYS A 122 9.29 11.37 8.48
CA LYS A 122 9.94 11.97 9.65
C LYS A 122 9.45 13.38 9.94
N GLU A 123 9.33 14.24 8.94
CA GLU A 123 8.92 15.64 9.09
C GLU A 123 7.46 15.77 9.54
N ASN A 124 6.63 14.75 9.29
CA ASN A 124 5.20 14.75 9.59
C ASN A 124 4.79 13.80 10.74
N ASP A 125 5.76 13.17 11.41
CA ASP A 125 5.53 12.13 12.45
C ASP A 125 4.57 11.02 11.98
N LEU A 126 4.78 10.55 10.76
CA LEU A 126 3.97 9.51 10.11
C LEU A 126 4.65 8.15 10.18
N LYS A 127 3.85 7.09 10.11
CA LYS A 127 4.31 5.71 10.07
C LYS A 127 3.95 5.07 8.74
N ALA A 128 4.84 4.25 8.20
CA ALA A 128 4.52 3.37 7.08
C ALA A 128 3.73 2.15 7.58
N VAL A 129 2.84 1.61 6.74
CA VAL A 129 2.28 0.28 6.95
C VAL A 129 3.44 -0.71 7.02
N PRO A 130 3.54 -1.55 8.08
CA PRO A 130 4.62 -2.52 8.21
C PRO A 130 4.70 -3.44 6.99
N PHE A 131 5.91 -3.71 6.51
CA PHE A 131 6.12 -4.53 5.31
C PHE A 131 5.46 -5.91 5.42
N ASP A 132 5.54 -6.55 6.59
CA ASP A 132 4.98 -7.88 6.84
C ASP A 132 3.44 -7.92 6.81
N THR A 133 2.77 -6.78 6.69
CA THR A 133 1.33 -6.69 6.44
C THR A 133 0.97 -7.20 5.05
N PHE A 134 1.85 -7.00 4.06
CA PHE A 134 1.60 -7.32 2.66
C PHE A 134 2.02 -8.77 2.37
N THR A 135 1.07 -9.65 2.04
CA THR A 135 1.38 -11.08 1.80
C THR A 135 1.86 -11.41 0.38
N GLN A 136 2.04 -10.39 -0.46
CA GLN A 136 2.39 -10.55 -1.88
C GLN A 136 3.89 -10.37 -2.17
N TYR A 137 4.72 -10.17 -1.15
CA TYR A 137 6.16 -9.91 -1.25
C TYR A 137 7.00 -10.96 -0.52
#